data_AF-A0A351BX55-F1
#
_entry.id   AF-A0A351BX55-F1
#
_cell.length_a   1.000
_cell.length_b   1.000
_cell.length_c   1.000
_cell.angle_alpha   90.00
_cell.angle_beta   90.00
_cell.angle_gamma   90.00
#
_symmetry.space_group_name_H-M   'P 1'
#
loop_
_entity.id
_entity.type
_entity.pdbx_description
1 polymer ?
#
loop_
_entity_poly.entity_id
_entity_poly.type
_entity_poly.pdbx_seq_one_letter_code
_entity_poly.pdbx_strand_id
1 'polypeptide(L)'
;MEYFIESYFLKTVFRDYSLDNDDFKNTYESALSSGEFISVMALIKCLRNSDERTLADIYNLETRYNLIDNLFNHIDIDSLLDVMKKNNDKFYPYVYTYYLVHKLNTEKKKEIYFELKDHLSRNMSLFGKDELYVLRSILLTFCSIMVVSNELGQFRKEQFELNDGNLKLGIYKRSAEEEFHVVLFRNMALNSAVIGEFEWLEKFIFKYSPELPLEHRENMINFSNAILHFYRNEFEKSLVFFSEIKLNLFIFKLDVRQFQLKIYYELNYIEQAYSLIDSTNHFLNDTKEASEILYIGVKNLLKFYRQIFKIKQSAKTDKADLDLILKNISEEKILASRDWLISKIIELEK
;
A
#
# COMPACT_ATOMS: atom_id res chain seq x y z
N MET A 1 -17.16 -13.39 1.81
CA MET A 1 -18.61 -13.01 1.89
C MET A 1 -19.47 -13.96 1.07
N GLU A 2 -19.08 -14.31 -0.15
CA GLU A 2 -19.78 -15.30 -0.98
C GLU A 2 -20.03 -16.61 -0.23
N TYR A 3 -19.01 -17.13 0.46
CA TYR A 3 -19.13 -18.28 1.36
C TYR A 3 -20.34 -18.21 2.34
N PHE A 4 -20.58 -17.06 2.98
CA PHE A 4 -21.68 -16.93 3.95
C PHE A 4 -23.04 -16.94 3.27
N ILE A 5 -23.16 -16.32 2.09
CA ILE A 5 -24.38 -16.30 1.28
C ILE A 5 -24.69 -17.70 0.75
N GLU A 6 -23.70 -18.36 0.16
CA GLU A 6 -23.84 -19.71 -0.37
C GLU A 6 -24.18 -20.70 0.74
N SER A 7 -23.51 -20.60 1.89
CA SER A 7 -23.80 -21.44 3.05
C SER A 7 -25.21 -21.20 3.60
N TYR A 8 -25.68 -19.95 3.61
CA TYR A 8 -27.06 -19.63 3.97
C TYR A 8 -28.06 -20.31 3.04
N PHE A 9 -27.89 -20.17 1.72
CA PHE A 9 -28.79 -20.79 0.75
C PHE A 9 -28.75 -22.32 0.84
N LEU A 10 -27.55 -22.91 0.93
CA LEU A 10 -27.37 -24.34 1.06
C LEU A 10 -28.08 -24.89 2.30
N LYS A 11 -27.92 -24.24 3.46
CA LYS A 11 -28.59 -24.65 4.70
C LYS A 11 -30.10 -24.46 4.64
N THR A 12 -30.58 -23.44 3.95
CA THR A 12 -32.02 -23.22 3.74
C THR A 12 -32.62 -24.33 2.88
N VAL A 13 -31.98 -24.69 1.75
CA VAL A 13 -32.43 -25.78 0.89
C VAL A 13 -32.39 -27.12 1.63
N PHE A 14 -31.32 -27.39 2.38
CA PHE A 14 -31.19 -28.63 3.13
C PHE A 14 -32.21 -28.72 4.28
N ARG A 15 -32.56 -27.60 4.91
CA ARG A 15 -33.65 -27.52 5.89
C ARG A 15 -34.98 -27.94 5.27
N ASP A 16 -35.33 -27.38 4.13
CA ASP A 16 -36.62 -27.64 3.48
C ASP A 16 -36.69 -29.11 3.02
N TYR A 17 -35.60 -29.63 2.44
CA TYR A 17 -35.47 -31.06 2.14
C TYR A 17 -35.64 -31.96 3.38
N SER A 18 -35.01 -31.60 4.50
CA SER A 18 -35.11 -32.38 5.74
C SER A 18 -36.54 -32.39 6.28
N LEU A 19 -37.23 -31.25 6.19
CA LEU A 19 -38.61 -31.09 6.62
C LEU A 19 -39.56 -31.94 5.77
N ASP A 20 -39.37 -31.96 4.44
CA ASP A 20 -40.17 -32.76 3.51
C ASP A 20 -39.99 -34.28 3.73
N ASN A 21 -38.93 -34.70 4.43
CA ASN A 21 -38.65 -36.08 4.79
C ASN A 21 -38.87 -36.39 6.29
N ASP A 22 -39.59 -35.53 7.01
CA ASP A 22 -39.87 -35.65 8.45
C ASP A 22 -38.61 -35.75 9.35
N ASP A 23 -37.45 -35.29 8.88
CA ASP A 23 -36.22 -35.19 9.66
C ASP A 23 -36.16 -33.87 10.43
N PHE A 24 -36.92 -33.81 11.52
CA PHE A 24 -37.04 -32.61 12.35
C PHE A 24 -35.72 -32.17 12.99
N LYS A 25 -34.80 -33.11 13.27
CA LYS A 25 -33.50 -32.78 13.87
C LYS A 25 -32.66 -31.96 12.89
N ASN A 26 -32.48 -32.47 11.67
CA ASN A 26 -31.70 -31.75 10.66
C ASN A 26 -32.40 -30.47 10.19
N THR A 27 -33.73 -30.44 10.21
CA THR A 27 -34.51 -29.21 9.99
C THR A 27 -34.13 -28.13 11.00
N TYR A 28 -34.16 -28.43 12.30
CA TYR A 28 -33.82 -27.48 13.36
C TYR A 28 -32.37 -27.00 13.28
N GLU A 29 -31.41 -27.92 13.16
CA GLU A 29 -29.98 -27.59 13.06
C GLU A 29 -29.65 -26.74 11.83
N SER A 30 -30.32 -27.01 10.71
CA SER A 30 -30.14 -26.23 9.47
C SER A 30 -30.75 -24.84 9.58
N ALA A 31 -31.89 -24.70 10.26
CA ALA A 31 -32.49 -23.40 10.55
C ALA A 31 -31.55 -22.56 11.43
N LEU A 32 -31.02 -23.12 12.52
CA LEU A 32 -30.03 -22.42 13.35
C LEU A 32 -28.79 -22.01 12.54
N SER A 33 -28.20 -22.95 11.79
CA SER A 33 -27.01 -22.71 10.98
C SER A 33 -27.23 -21.60 9.95
N SER A 34 -28.36 -21.63 9.23
CA SER A 34 -28.72 -20.57 8.27
C SER A 34 -28.85 -19.20 8.95
N GLY A 35 -29.43 -19.16 10.16
CA GLY A 35 -29.53 -17.96 10.99
C GLY A 35 -28.16 -17.37 11.32
N GLU A 36 -27.22 -18.22 11.75
CA GLU A 36 -25.86 -17.76 12.04
C GLU A 36 -25.16 -17.17 10.80
N PHE A 37 -25.26 -17.84 9.64
CA PHE A 37 -24.60 -17.36 8.42
C PHE A 37 -25.12 -15.99 7.97
N ILE A 38 -26.44 -15.78 7.98
CA ILE A 38 -27.02 -14.50 7.58
C ILE A 38 -26.73 -13.39 8.60
N SER A 39 -26.73 -13.71 9.89
CA SER A 39 -26.37 -12.76 10.95
C SER A 39 -24.92 -12.30 10.84
N VAL A 40 -23.97 -13.24 10.66
CA VAL A 40 -22.54 -12.90 10.49
C VAL A 40 -22.33 -12.07 9.22
N MET A 41 -23.00 -12.43 8.12
CA MET A 41 -22.95 -11.64 6.89
C MET A 41 -23.45 -10.21 7.13
N ALA A 42 -24.57 -10.05 7.84
CA ALA A 42 -25.12 -8.73 8.15
C ALA A 42 -24.15 -7.88 8.98
N LEU A 43 -23.51 -8.46 10.00
CA LEU A 43 -22.50 -7.78 10.82
C LEU A 43 -21.30 -7.33 9.98
N ILE A 44 -20.75 -8.21 9.15
CA ILE A 44 -19.63 -7.89 8.25
C ILE A 44 -20.04 -6.77 7.26
N LYS A 45 -21.27 -6.81 6.75
CA LYS A 45 -21.78 -5.76 5.86
C LYS A 45 -21.93 -4.41 6.56
N CYS A 46 -22.38 -4.39 7.80
CA CYS A 46 -22.44 -3.17 8.60
C CYS A 46 -21.05 -2.55 8.76
N LEU A 47 -20.06 -3.36 9.13
CA LEU A 47 -18.66 -2.95 9.32
C LEU A 47 -17.99 -2.45 8.04
N ARG A 48 -18.33 -3.03 6.88
CA ARG A 48 -17.77 -2.61 5.59
C ARG A 48 -18.47 -1.38 5.01
N ASN A 49 -19.77 -1.22 5.24
CA ASN A 49 -20.54 -0.10 4.69
C ASN A 49 -20.13 1.24 5.32
N SER A 50 -19.69 1.24 6.57
CA SER A 50 -19.10 2.43 7.21
C SER A 50 -17.79 2.87 6.54
N ASP A 51 -16.99 1.94 6.00
CA ASP A 51 -15.82 2.27 5.19
C ASP A 51 -16.22 2.94 3.86
N GLU A 52 -17.27 2.43 3.20
CA GLU A 52 -17.80 2.99 1.95
C GLU A 52 -18.33 4.42 2.14
N ARG A 53 -18.98 4.69 3.28
CA ARG A 53 -19.39 6.06 3.66
C ARG A 53 -18.19 6.98 3.85
N THR A 54 -17.18 6.53 4.59
CA THR A 54 -15.95 7.31 4.79
C THR A 54 -15.31 7.69 3.45
N LEU A 55 -15.34 6.77 2.47
CA LEU A 55 -14.87 7.04 1.12
C LEU A 55 -15.75 8.05 0.38
N ALA A 56 -17.08 7.92 0.47
CA ALA A 56 -18.02 8.87 -0.12
C ALA A 56 -17.80 10.30 0.40
N ASP A 57 -17.58 10.45 1.71
CA ASP A 57 -17.27 11.74 2.34
C ASP A 57 -15.95 12.33 1.81
N ILE A 58 -14.91 11.51 1.64
CA ILE A 58 -13.62 11.95 1.07
C ILE A 58 -13.78 12.50 -0.36
N TYR A 59 -14.69 11.93 -1.14
CA TYR A 59 -14.95 12.35 -2.53
C TYR A 59 -16.11 13.35 -2.65
N ASN A 60 -16.64 13.88 -1.54
CA ASN A 60 -17.81 14.77 -1.49
C ASN A 60 -19.01 14.21 -2.29
N LEU A 61 -19.26 12.91 -2.19
CA LEU A 61 -20.38 12.26 -2.84
C LEU A 61 -21.63 12.38 -1.96
N GLU A 62 -22.78 12.67 -2.57
CA GLU A 62 -24.04 12.65 -1.84
C GLU A 62 -24.39 11.21 -1.41
N THR A 63 -24.40 10.97 -0.10
CA THR A 63 -24.85 9.69 0.44
C THR A 63 -26.37 9.69 0.62
N ARG A 64 -27.05 8.67 0.12
CA ARG A 64 -28.48 8.45 0.40
C ARG A 64 -28.68 7.65 1.70
N TYR A 65 -29.87 7.74 2.26
CA TYR A 65 -30.29 6.84 3.35
C TYR A 65 -30.18 5.36 2.94
N ASN A 66 -29.64 4.54 3.84
CA ASN A 66 -29.55 3.09 3.70
C ASN A 66 -29.81 2.41 5.06
N LEU A 67 -30.59 1.33 5.05
CA LEU A 67 -30.97 0.58 6.25
C LEU A 67 -29.76 0.03 7.02
N ILE A 68 -28.69 -0.35 6.31
CA ILE A 68 -27.47 -0.90 6.92
C ILE A 68 -26.85 0.10 7.91
N ASP A 69 -26.99 1.40 7.66
CA ASP A 69 -26.46 2.43 8.55
C ASP A 69 -27.21 2.50 9.87
N ASN A 70 -28.53 2.32 9.83
CA ASN A 70 -29.31 2.24 11.07
C ASN A 70 -28.92 1.01 11.88
N LEU A 71 -28.72 -0.14 11.23
CA LEU A 71 -28.24 -1.34 11.93
C LEU A 71 -26.87 -1.09 12.57
N PHE A 72 -25.91 -0.59 11.81
CA PHE A 72 -24.57 -0.32 12.32
C PHE A 72 -24.59 0.66 13.52
N ASN A 73 -25.33 1.76 13.41
CA ASN A 73 -25.35 2.80 14.44
C ASN A 73 -26.09 2.42 15.73
N HIS A 74 -26.91 1.36 15.73
CA HIS A 74 -27.73 0.97 16.87
C HIS A 74 -27.38 -0.41 17.44
N ILE A 75 -26.42 -1.12 16.83
CA ILE A 75 -25.88 -2.37 17.37
C ILE A 75 -24.64 -2.05 18.19
N ASP A 76 -24.61 -2.50 19.45
CA ASP A 76 -23.40 -2.49 20.28
C ASP A 76 -22.48 -3.65 19.86
N ILE A 77 -21.66 -3.40 18.84
CA ILE A 77 -20.75 -4.40 18.27
C ILE A 77 -19.67 -4.81 19.27
N ASP A 78 -19.20 -3.89 20.11
CA ASP A 78 -18.19 -4.18 21.14
C ASP A 78 -18.71 -5.21 22.15
N SER A 79 -19.89 -4.95 22.72
CA SER A 79 -20.55 -5.86 23.66
C SER A 79 -20.86 -7.22 23.01
N LEU A 80 -21.31 -7.22 21.75
CA LEU A 80 -21.55 -8.45 21.00
C LEU A 80 -20.26 -9.27 20.83
N LEU A 81 -19.16 -8.63 20.43
CA LEU A 81 -17.87 -9.30 20.26
C LEU A 81 -17.32 -9.88 21.57
N ASP A 82 -17.52 -9.19 22.70
CA ASP A 82 -17.15 -9.70 24.02
C ASP A 82 -17.93 -10.98 24.37
N VAL A 83 -19.23 -11.01 24.10
CA VAL A 83 -20.07 -12.21 24.29
C VAL A 83 -19.63 -13.33 23.36
N MET A 84 -19.41 -13.04 22.07
CA MET A 84 -18.94 -14.04 21.09
C MET A 84 -17.61 -14.66 21.50
N LYS A 85 -16.67 -13.82 21.97
CA LYS A 85 -15.37 -14.27 22.47
C LYS A 85 -15.52 -15.16 23.70
N LYS A 86 -16.32 -14.74 24.68
CA LYS A 86 -16.56 -15.49 25.92
C LYS A 86 -17.18 -16.85 25.68
N ASN A 87 -18.06 -16.95 24.69
CA ASN A 87 -18.75 -18.18 24.32
C ASN A 87 -17.96 -19.08 23.36
N ASN A 88 -16.79 -18.63 22.88
CA ASN A 88 -16.00 -19.31 21.84
C ASN A 88 -16.78 -19.52 20.54
N ASP A 89 -17.54 -18.51 20.12
CA ASP A 89 -18.33 -18.58 18.90
C ASP A 89 -17.43 -18.80 17.69
N LYS A 90 -17.75 -19.80 16.87
CA LYS A 90 -16.93 -20.21 15.71
C LYS A 90 -16.71 -19.09 14.68
N PHE A 91 -17.61 -18.12 14.62
CA PHE A 91 -17.53 -16.98 13.69
C PHE A 91 -16.88 -15.74 14.29
N TYR A 92 -16.54 -15.75 15.59
CA TYR A 92 -15.84 -14.64 16.24
C TYR A 92 -14.60 -14.18 15.46
N PRO A 93 -13.69 -15.06 14.99
CA PRO A 93 -12.51 -14.61 14.27
C PRO A 93 -12.82 -13.85 12.97
N TYR A 94 -13.90 -14.19 12.27
CA TYR A 94 -14.31 -13.48 11.06
C TYR A 94 -14.86 -12.10 11.37
N VAL A 95 -15.82 -12.01 12.30
CA VAL A 95 -16.44 -10.72 12.67
C VAL A 95 -15.38 -9.79 13.27
N TYR A 96 -14.52 -10.31 14.14
CA TYR A 96 -13.43 -9.55 14.75
C TYR A 96 -12.44 -8.99 13.73
N THR A 97 -12.13 -9.75 12.67
CA THR A 97 -11.25 -9.28 11.59
C THR A 97 -11.83 -8.03 10.92
N TYR A 98 -13.11 -8.06 10.53
CA TYR A 98 -13.74 -6.91 9.88
C TYR A 98 -13.98 -5.75 10.85
N TYR A 99 -14.14 -6.03 12.14
CA TYR A 99 -14.18 -5.01 13.18
C TYR A 99 -12.84 -4.28 13.31
N LEU A 100 -11.73 -5.01 13.35
CA LEU A 100 -10.39 -4.41 13.36
C LEU A 100 -10.10 -3.61 12.08
N VAL A 101 -10.55 -4.09 10.91
CA VAL A 101 -10.47 -3.33 9.65
C VAL A 101 -11.21 -1.99 9.76
N HIS A 102 -12.45 -2.02 10.26
CA HIS A 102 -13.24 -0.80 10.47
C HIS A 102 -12.54 0.19 11.41
N LYS A 103 -12.03 -0.29 12.56
CA LYS A 103 -11.27 0.57 13.49
C LYS A 103 -9.99 1.11 12.86
N LEU A 104 -9.29 0.30 12.06
CA LEU A 104 -8.06 0.74 11.41
C LEU A 104 -8.33 1.87 10.42
N ASN A 105 -9.42 1.79 9.66
CA ASN A 105 -9.80 2.80 8.68
C ASN A 105 -10.26 4.11 9.33
N THR A 106 -10.96 4.02 10.47
CA THR A 106 -11.51 5.17 11.19
C THR A 106 -10.49 5.83 12.11
N GLU A 107 -9.78 5.06 12.94
CA GLU A 107 -8.85 5.59 13.95
C GLU A 107 -7.42 5.78 13.42
N LYS A 108 -7.03 5.01 12.39
CA LYS A 108 -5.69 5.05 11.77
C LYS A 108 -4.53 4.91 12.77
N LYS A 109 -4.71 4.06 13.79
CA LYS A 109 -3.71 3.81 14.83
C LYS A 109 -2.86 2.57 14.52
N LYS A 110 -1.57 2.65 14.82
CA LYS A 110 -0.61 1.56 14.58
C LYS A 110 -0.88 0.33 15.45
N GLU A 111 -1.44 0.52 16.65
CA GLU A 111 -1.76 -0.56 17.57
C GLU A 111 -2.80 -1.51 16.94
N ILE A 112 -3.81 -0.93 16.28
CA ILE A 112 -4.86 -1.67 15.56
C ILE A 112 -4.26 -2.39 14.35
N TYR A 113 -3.31 -1.77 13.65
CA TYR A 113 -2.60 -2.42 12.54
C TYR A 113 -1.88 -3.70 13.00
N PHE A 114 -1.12 -3.63 14.09
CA PHE A 114 -0.39 -4.78 14.61
C PHE A 114 -1.32 -5.86 15.13
N GLU A 115 -2.42 -5.47 15.78
CA GLU A 115 -3.46 -6.39 16.21
C GLU A 115 -4.12 -7.11 15.04
N LEU A 116 -4.48 -6.38 13.97
CA LEU A 116 -5.05 -6.97 12.76
C LEU A 116 -4.05 -7.91 12.06
N LYS A 117 -2.77 -7.50 11.92
CA LYS A 117 -1.71 -8.34 11.34
C LYS A 117 -1.57 -9.66 12.10
N ASP A 118 -1.50 -9.61 13.42
CA ASP A 118 -1.37 -10.78 14.27
C ASP A 118 -2.62 -11.67 14.20
N HIS A 119 -3.82 -11.09 14.34
CA HIS A 119 -5.09 -11.82 14.25
C HIS A 119 -5.25 -12.54 12.91
N LEU A 120 -4.94 -11.87 11.79
CA LEU A 120 -4.97 -12.47 10.46
C LEU A 120 -3.94 -13.59 10.31
N SER A 121 -2.75 -13.45 10.88
CA SER A 121 -1.71 -14.47 10.77
C SER A 121 -2.11 -15.79 11.46
N ARG A 122 -2.83 -15.70 12.58
CA ARG A 122 -3.32 -16.87 13.36
C ARG A 122 -4.54 -17.52 12.74
N ASN A 123 -5.34 -16.75 12.00
CA ASN A 123 -6.63 -17.18 11.46
C ASN A 123 -6.66 -17.25 9.93
N MET A 124 -5.50 -17.25 9.28
CA MET A 124 -5.39 -17.12 7.82
C MET A 124 -6.14 -18.21 7.06
N SER A 125 -6.20 -19.43 7.61
CA SER A 125 -6.90 -20.58 7.00
C SER A 125 -8.41 -20.42 6.93
N LEU A 126 -8.98 -19.44 7.65
CA LEU A 126 -10.40 -19.12 7.58
C LEU A 126 -10.74 -18.36 6.29
N PHE A 127 -9.80 -17.62 5.73
CA PHE A 127 -10.11 -16.71 4.63
C PHE A 127 -9.75 -17.34 3.29
N GLY A 128 -10.63 -17.14 2.30
CA GLY A 128 -10.32 -17.47 0.92
C GLY A 128 -9.18 -16.60 0.38
N LYS A 129 -8.56 -17.04 -0.72
CA LYS A 129 -7.46 -16.31 -1.38
C LYS A 129 -7.81 -14.85 -1.67
N ASP A 130 -9.00 -14.61 -2.21
CA ASP A 130 -9.46 -13.25 -2.55
C ASP A 130 -9.71 -12.38 -1.31
N GLU A 131 -10.22 -12.98 -0.23
CA GLU A 131 -10.40 -12.26 1.03
C GLU A 131 -9.06 -11.89 1.64
N LEU A 132 -8.08 -12.81 1.62
CA LEU A 132 -6.71 -12.53 2.07
C LEU A 132 -6.04 -11.45 1.21
N TYR A 133 -6.22 -11.48 -0.10
CA TYR A 133 -5.73 -10.43 -1.00
C TYR A 133 -6.24 -9.04 -0.56
N VAL A 134 -7.55 -8.92 -0.30
CA VAL A 134 -8.16 -7.65 0.15
C VAL A 134 -7.66 -7.25 1.54
N LEU A 135 -7.67 -8.17 2.51
CA LEU A 135 -7.25 -7.90 3.89
C LEU A 135 -5.77 -7.51 3.99
N ARG A 136 -4.90 -8.17 3.23
CA ARG A 136 -3.47 -7.81 3.15
C ARG A 136 -3.25 -6.49 2.43
N SER A 137 -4.08 -6.16 1.42
CA SER A 137 -4.02 -4.87 0.72
C SER A 137 -4.36 -3.71 1.65
N ILE A 138 -5.30 -3.90 2.59
CA ILE A 138 -5.63 -2.90 3.62
C ILE A 138 -4.42 -2.64 4.52
N LEU A 139 -3.75 -3.70 5.01
CA LEU A 139 -2.51 -3.56 5.79
C LEU A 139 -1.41 -2.84 5.01
N LEU A 140 -1.19 -3.20 3.73
CA LEU A 140 -0.21 -2.54 2.87
C LEU A 140 -0.52 -1.06 2.63
N THR A 141 -1.81 -0.72 2.53
CA THR A 141 -2.27 0.66 2.39
C THR A 141 -1.96 1.46 3.64
N PHE A 142 -2.22 0.89 4.82
CA PHE A 142 -1.83 1.50 6.09
C PHE A 142 -0.32 1.72 6.18
N CYS A 143 0.51 0.72 5.85
CA CYS A 143 1.96 0.91 5.82
C CYS A 143 2.36 2.06 4.88
N SER A 144 1.73 2.18 3.71
CA SER A 144 2.03 3.23 2.74
C SER A 144 1.73 4.63 3.28
N ILE A 145 0.68 4.78 4.09
CA ILE A 145 0.38 6.04 4.79
C ILE A 145 1.45 6.33 5.85
N MET A 146 1.84 5.33 6.63
CA MET A 146 2.81 5.49 7.72
C MET A 146 4.24 5.73 7.23
N VAL A 147 4.60 5.25 6.03
CA VAL A 147 5.87 5.57 5.34
C VAL A 147 5.97 7.06 4.99
N VAL A 148 4.89 7.83 5.01
CA VAL A 148 4.95 9.29 4.83
C VAL A 148 5.14 10.03 6.18
N SER A 149 5.15 9.30 7.30
CA SER A 149 5.28 9.85 8.66
C SER A 149 6.70 9.64 9.26
N ASN A 150 6.92 10.12 10.48
CA ASN A 150 8.20 9.99 11.20
C ASN A 150 8.56 8.53 11.57
N GLU A 151 7.70 7.55 11.31
CA GLU A 151 7.91 6.12 11.60
C GLU A 151 8.36 5.30 10.37
N LEU A 152 8.92 5.98 9.37
CA LEU A 152 9.35 5.46 8.07
C LEU A 152 9.99 4.06 8.11
N GLY A 153 11.07 3.90 8.88
CA GLY A 153 11.90 2.70 8.84
C GLY A 153 11.15 1.43 9.26
N GLN A 154 10.33 1.53 10.31
CA GLN A 154 9.51 0.42 10.79
C GLN A 154 8.51 -0.02 9.72
N PHE A 155 7.78 0.93 9.13
CA PHE A 155 6.72 0.61 8.19
C PHE A 155 7.20 0.21 6.80
N ARG A 156 8.42 0.61 6.39
CA ARG A 156 9.07 0.05 5.18
C ARG A 156 9.38 -1.44 5.37
N LYS A 157 9.89 -1.83 6.54
CA LYS A 157 10.15 -3.24 6.86
C LYS A 157 8.86 -4.04 6.91
N GLU A 158 7.83 -3.52 7.59
CA GLU A 158 6.50 -4.13 7.62
C GLU A 158 5.91 -4.34 6.22
N GLN A 159 5.99 -3.31 5.36
CA GLN A 159 5.53 -3.40 3.98
C GLN A 159 6.29 -4.46 3.17
N PHE A 160 7.60 -4.61 3.41
CA PHE A 160 8.40 -5.65 2.79
C PHE A 160 7.98 -7.05 3.24
N GLU A 161 7.87 -7.27 4.55
CA GLU A 161 7.46 -8.57 5.12
C GLU A 161 6.07 -9.00 4.64
N LEU A 162 5.12 -8.06 4.56
CA LEU A 162 3.79 -8.32 4.01
C LEU A 162 3.85 -8.74 2.55
N ASN A 163 4.62 -8.02 1.73
CA ASN A 163 4.76 -8.29 0.31
C ASN A 163 5.47 -9.63 0.03
N ASP A 164 6.56 -9.92 0.74
CA ASP A 164 7.26 -11.20 0.65
C ASP A 164 6.36 -12.37 1.10
N GLY A 165 5.61 -12.18 2.19
CA GLY A 165 4.58 -13.13 2.62
C GLY A 165 3.50 -13.35 1.56
N ASN A 166 3.01 -12.29 0.93
CA ASN A 166 2.01 -12.37 -0.13
C ASN A 166 2.52 -13.14 -1.35
N LEU A 167 3.80 -12.97 -1.73
CA LEU A 167 4.43 -13.73 -2.79
C LEU A 167 4.53 -15.22 -2.46
N LYS A 168 4.95 -15.56 -1.25
CA LYS A 168 5.08 -16.95 -0.78
C LYS A 168 3.73 -17.67 -0.73
N LEU A 169 2.67 -16.95 -0.38
CA LEU A 169 1.31 -17.47 -0.33
C LEU A 169 0.59 -17.43 -1.69
N GLY A 170 1.20 -16.82 -2.72
CA GLY A 170 0.58 -16.68 -4.04
C GLY A 170 -0.61 -15.72 -4.09
N ILE A 171 -0.74 -14.82 -3.10
CA ILE A 171 -1.87 -13.89 -2.93
C ILE A 171 -1.55 -12.45 -3.36
N TYR A 172 -0.55 -12.28 -4.23
CA TYR A 172 -0.21 -10.99 -4.84
C TYR A 172 -1.01 -10.72 -6.14
N LYS A 173 -1.83 -11.69 -6.55
CA LYS A 173 -2.78 -11.65 -7.68
C LYS A 173 -4.09 -12.28 -7.23
N ARG A 174 -5.23 -11.84 -7.77
CA ARG A 174 -6.54 -12.41 -7.39
C ARG A 174 -6.68 -13.81 -7.98
N SER A 175 -6.39 -13.96 -9.27
CA SER A 175 -6.42 -15.25 -9.95
C SER A 175 -5.04 -15.69 -10.48
N ALA A 176 -4.94 -16.94 -10.96
CA ALA A 176 -3.70 -17.46 -11.54
C ALA A 176 -3.44 -16.92 -12.96
N GLU A 177 -4.52 -16.59 -13.66
CA GLU A 177 -4.56 -16.07 -15.03
C GLU A 177 -4.25 -14.56 -15.08
N GLU A 178 -4.39 -13.85 -13.97
CA GLU A 178 -4.01 -12.45 -13.88
C GLU A 178 -2.50 -12.26 -14.03
N GLU A 179 -2.13 -11.20 -14.75
CA GLU A 179 -0.76 -10.70 -14.83
C GLU A 179 -0.38 -9.96 -13.54
N PHE A 180 0.92 -9.91 -13.25
CA PHE A 180 1.41 -9.17 -12.09
C PHE A 180 1.13 -7.67 -12.30
N HIS A 181 0.39 -7.06 -11.38
CA HIS A 181 0.12 -5.63 -11.42
C HIS A 181 1.41 -4.79 -11.37
N VAL A 182 1.62 -3.99 -12.42
CA VAL A 182 2.84 -3.19 -12.68
C VAL A 182 3.19 -2.27 -11.51
N VAL A 183 2.21 -1.58 -10.92
CA VAL A 183 2.45 -0.66 -9.80
C VAL A 183 2.85 -1.42 -8.54
N LEU A 184 2.28 -2.60 -8.30
CA LEU A 184 2.61 -3.41 -7.14
C LEU A 184 4.05 -3.93 -7.26
N PHE A 185 4.41 -4.46 -8.44
CA PHE A 185 5.77 -4.90 -8.74
C PHE A 185 6.78 -3.78 -8.51
N ARG A 186 6.53 -2.60 -9.10
CA ARG A 186 7.36 -1.40 -8.95
C ARG A 186 7.55 -1.03 -7.47
N ASN A 187 6.48 -1.02 -6.69
CA ASN A 187 6.52 -0.65 -5.28
C ASN A 187 7.32 -1.66 -4.44
N MET A 188 7.19 -2.95 -4.72
CA MET A 188 7.98 -4.00 -4.06
C MET A 188 9.46 -3.90 -4.41
N ALA A 189 9.78 -3.64 -5.68
CA ALA A 189 11.15 -3.43 -6.13
C ALA A 189 11.78 -2.20 -5.45
N LEU A 190 11.06 -1.07 -5.44
CA LEU A 190 11.51 0.16 -4.79
C LEU A 190 11.72 -0.03 -3.28
N ASN A 191 10.74 -0.62 -2.59
CA ASN A 191 10.82 -0.77 -1.14
C ASN A 191 11.97 -1.69 -0.72
N SER A 192 12.14 -2.84 -1.41
CA SER A 192 13.25 -3.77 -1.15
C SER A 192 14.62 -3.14 -1.37
N ALA A 193 14.78 -2.35 -2.43
CA ALA A 193 16.02 -1.61 -2.68
C ALA A 193 16.32 -0.59 -1.56
N VAL A 194 15.31 0.15 -1.10
CA VAL A 194 15.46 1.16 -0.04
C VAL A 194 15.90 0.54 1.29
N ILE A 195 15.35 -0.61 1.66
CA ILE A 195 15.69 -1.28 2.93
C ILE A 195 16.98 -2.11 2.85
N GLY A 196 17.59 -2.24 1.67
CA GLY A 196 18.84 -2.96 1.47
C GLY A 196 18.70 -4.47 1.22
N GLU A 197 17.51 -4.96 0.89
CA GLU A 197 17.25 -6.38 0.60
C GLU A 197 17.62 -6.72 -0.85
N PHE A 198 18.90 -6.56 -1.19
CA PHE A 198 19.40 -6.61 -2.57
C PHE A 198 19.33 -8.01 -3.18
N GLU A 199 19.75 -9.04 -2.45
CA GLU A 199 19.69 -10.43 -2.93
C GLU A 199 18.24 -10.90 -3.12
N TRP A 200 17.33 -10.40 -2.28
CA TRP A 200 15.90 -10.64 -2.47
C TRP A 200 15.41 -9.96 -3.75
N LEU A 201 15.79 -8.70 -3.99
CA LEU A 201 15.37 -7.94 -5.16
C LEU A 201 15.85 -8.59 -6.46
N GLU A 202 17.09 -9.06 -6.53
CA GLU A 202 17.61 -9.80 -7.69
C GLU A 202 16.76 -11.04 -8.01
N LYS A 203 16.44 -11.84 -6.98
CA LYS A 203 15.59 -13.02 -7.12
C LYS A 203 14.15 -12.65 -7.50
N PHE A 204 13.63 -11.56 -6.95
CA PHE A 204 12.29 -11.06 -7.25
C PHE A 204 12.17 -10.66 -8.72
N ILE A 205 13.14 -9.89 -9.24
CA ILE A 205 13.19 -9.48 -10.65
C ILE A 205 13.20 -10.72 -11.54
N PHE A 206 14.15 -11.62 -11.33
CA PHE A 206 14.30 -12.81 -12.15
C PHE A 206 13.02 -13.68 -12.16
N LYS A 207 12.43 -13.90 -10.98
CA LYS A 207 11.30 -14.82 -10.82
C LYS A 207 9.98 -14.24 -11.32
N TYR A 208 9.70 -12.97 -11.01
CA TYR A 208 8.36 -12.40 -11.18
C TYR A 208 8.23 -11.46 -12.38
N SER A 209 9.32 -10.95 -12.96
CA SER A 209 9.22 -10.15 -14.19
C SER A 209 8.56 -10.88 -15.37
N PRO A 210 8.71 -12.21 -15.57
CA PRO A 210 7.97 -12.95 -16.59
C PRO A 210 6.45 -12.92 -16.43
N GLU A 211 5.93 -12.64 -15.23
CA GLU A 211 4.49 -12.53 -14.97
C GLU A 211 3.92 -11.14 -15.25
N LEU A 212 4.77 -10.16 -15.57
CA LEU A 212 4.31 -8.82 -15.95
C LEU A 212 3.72 -8.81 -17.37
N PRO A 213 2.80 -7.86 -17.64
CA PRO A 213 2.32 -7.58 -18.99
C PRO A 213 3.49 -7.38 -19.95
N LEU A 214 3.41 -8.02 -21.13
CA LEU A 214 4.52 -8.07 -22.08
C LEU A 214 5.04 -6.67 -22.44
N GLU A 215 4.12 -5.70 -22.61
CA GLU A 215 4.42 -4.31 -22.94
C GLU A 215 5.15 -3.53 -21.83
N HIS A 216 5.12 -4.02 -20.60
CA HIS A 216 5.71 -3.35 -19.43
C HIS A 216 6.93 -4.07 -18.87
N ARG A 217 7.15 -5.33 -19.28
CA ARG A 217 8.20 -6.21 -18.75
C ARG A 217 9.61 -5.61 -18.89
N GLU A 218 10.00 -5.20 -20.08
CA GLU A 218 11.34 -4.65 -20.36
C GLU A 218 11.61 -3.40 -19.52
N ASN A 219 10.69 -2.44 -19.55
CA ASN A 219 10.78 -1.22 -18.75
C ASN A 219 10.89 -1.52 -17.25
N MET A 220 10.13 -2.50 -16.75
CA MET A 220 10.14 -2.82 -15.33
C MET A 220 11.42 -3.55 -14.90
N ILE A 221 11.98 -4.42 -15.75
CA ILE A 221 13.29 -5.03 -15.53
C ILE A 221 14.36 -3.93 -15.48
N ASN A 222 14.36 -3.01 -16.44
CA ASN A 222 15.30 -1.90 -16.47
C ASN A 222 15.13 -1.00 -15.24
N PHE A 223 13.90 -0.63 -14.89
CA PHE A 223 13.61 0.15 -13.68
C PHE A 223 14.13 -0.53 -12.42
N SER A 224 13.86 -1.83 -12.26
CA SER A 224 14.21 -2.58 -11.04
C SER A 224 15.72 -2.77 -10.91
N ASN A 225 16.43 -3.01 -12.02
CA ASN A 225 17.90 -3.04 -12.03
C ASN A 225 18.48 -1.65 -11.77
N ALA A 226 17.89 -0.60 -12.34
CA ALA A 226 18.35 0.77 -12.13
C ALA A 226 18.32 1.16 -10.66
N ILE A 227 17.22 0.87 -9.94
CA ILE A 227 17.13 1.13 -8.51
C ILE A 227 18.05 0.21 -7.69
N LEU A 228 18.22 -1.06 -8.08
CA LEU A 228 19.14 -1.97 -7.40
C LEU A 228 20.58 -1.42 -7.43
N HIS A 229 21.05 -1.02 -8.61
CA HIS A 229 22.37 -0.40 -8.76
C HIS A 229 22.47 0.96 -8.05
N PHE A 230 21.40 1.77 -8.08
CA PHE A 230 21.37 3.04 -7.36
C PHE A 230 21.63 2.85 -5.86
N TYR A 231 20.88 1.95 -5.22
CA TYR A 231 21.01 1.72 -3.77
C TYR A 231 22.28 0.93 -3.40
N ARG A 232 22.96 0.30 -4.36
CA ARG A 232 24.34 -0.23 -4.22
C ARG A 232 25.43 0.83 -4.43
N ASN A 233 25.06 2.10 -4.65
CA ASN A 233 25.96 3.20 -5.00
C ASN A 233 26.72 2.98 -6.33
N GLU A 234 26.16 2.18 -7.24
CA GLU A 234 26.69 1.94 -8.59
C GLU A 234 26.01 2.90 -9.59
N PHE A 235 26.25 4.21 -9.41
CA PHE A 235 25.45 5.27 -10.02
C PHE A 235 25.54 5.33 -11.55
N GLU A 236 26.71 5.09 -12.14
CA GLU A 236 26.87 5.07 -13.60
C GLU A 236 26.10 3.92 -14.23
N LYS A 237 26.17 2.72 -13.64
CA LYS A 237 25.38 1.57 -14.11
C LYS A 237 23.88 1.83 -13.96
N SER A 238 23.48 2.42 -12.84
CA SER A 238 22.10 2.82 -12.60
C SER A 238 21.60 3.77 -13.71
N LEU A 239 22.42 4.75 -14.09
CA LEU A 239 22.08 5.70 -15.16
C LEU A 239 21.90 5.01 -16.51
N VAL A 240 22.73 4.01 -16.84
CA VAL A 240 22.59 3.22 -18.07
C VAL A 240 21.20 2.57 -18.10
N PHE A 241 20.82 1.85 -17.05
CA PHE A 241 19.50 1.21 -16.99
C PHE A 241 18.35 2.22 -17.04
N PHE A 242 18.45 3.37 -16.38
CA PHE A 242 17.41 4.41 -16.46
C PHE A 242 17.25 4.99 -17.87
N SER A 243 18.33 5.04 -18.66
CA SER A 243 18.33 5.57 -20.02
C SER A 243 17.61 4.64 -21.01
N GLU A 244 17.55 3.34 -20.70
CA GLU A 244 16.87 2.31 -21.52
C GLU A 244 15.34 2.25 -21.26
N ILE A 245 14.81 3.02 -20.30
CA ILE A 245 13.37 2.98 -19.97
C ILE A 245 12.58 3.84 -20.94
N LYS A 246 11.63 3.23 -21.65
CA LYS A 246 10.68 3.94 -22.52
C LYS A 246 9.67 4.68 -21.66
N LEU A 247 9.62 6.02 -21.76
CA LEU A 247 8.80 6.89 -20.90
C LEU A 247 7.30 6.93 -21.31
N ASN A 248 6.73 5.77 -21.64
CA ASN A 248 5.36 5.63 -22.14
C ASN A 248 4.32 5.73 -21.02
N LEU A 249 4.66 5.28 -19.82
CA LEU A 249 3.81 5.41 -18.63
C LEU A 249 4.21 6.64 -17.82
N PHE A 250 3.20 7.38 -17.36
CA PHE A 250 3.41 8.58 -16.56
C PHE A 250 4.25 8.32 -15.30
N ILE A 251 4.04 7.19 -14.62
CA ILE A 251 4.80 6.85 -13.40
C ILE A 251 6.31 6.80 -13.66
N PHE A 252 6.74 6.22 -14.79
CA PHE A 252 8.16 6.18 -15.15
C PHE A 252 8.71 7.56 -15.53
N LYS A 253 7.89 8.44 -16.13
CA LYS A 253 8.32 9.82 -16.45
C LYS A 253 8.85 10.51 -15.20
N LEU A 254 8.18 10.37 -14.05
CA LEU A 254 8.59 11.00 -12.82
C LEU A 254 9.72 10.26 -12.12
N ASP A 255 9.68 8.94 -12.09
CA ASP A 255 10.71 8.16 -11.40
C ASP A 255 12.08 8.33 -12.01
N VAL A 256 12.16 8.21 -13.34
CA VAL A 256 13.41 8.34 -14.08
C VAL A 256 14.02 9.72 -13.83
N ARG A 257 13.21 10.79 -13.90
CA ARG A 257 13.66 12.16 -13.62
C ARG A 257 14.17 12.31 -12.19
N GLN A 258 13.43 11.79 -11.20
CA GLN A 258 13.84 11.87 -9.80
C GLN A 258 15.13 11.11 -9.52
N PHE A 259 15.28 9.90 -10.04
CA PHE A 259 16.50 9.12 -9.83
C PHE A 259 17.69 9.67 -10.63
N GLN A 260 17.49 10.16 -11.86
CA GLN A 260 18.53 10.83 -12.61
C GLN A 260 19.05 12.07 -11.88
N LEU A 261 18.17 12.90 -11.28
CA LEU A 261 18.61 14.01 -10.43
C LEU A 261 19.49 13.53 -9.28
N LYS A 262 19.07 12.47 -8.58
CA LYS A 262 19.87 11.88 -7.49
C LYS A 262 21.22 11.40 -8.02
N ILE A 263 21.26 10.65 -9.12
CA ILE A 263 22.51 10.18 -9.73
C ILE A 263 23.42 11.34 -10.12
N TYR A 264 22.89 12.38 -10.75
CA TYR A 264 23.68 13.56 -11.12
C TYR A 264 24.22 14.31 -9.91
N TYR A 265 23.52 14.27 -8.78
CA TYR A 265 24.04 14.77 -7.51
C TYR A 265 25.25 13.96 -7.06
N GLU A 266 25.14 12.62 -7.04
CA GLU A 266 26.21 11.74 -6.57
C GLU A 266 27.46 11.82 -7.47
N LEU A 267 27.25 11.90 -8.80
CA LEU A 267 28.31 11.98 -9.80
C LEU A 267 28.84 13.40 -10.07
N ASN A 268 28.28 14.43 -9.42
CA ASN A 268 28.59 15.84 -9.67
C ASN A 268 28.41 16.26 -11.16
N TYR A 269 27.37 15.75 -11.82
CA TYR A 269 27.02 16.11 -13.20
C TYR A 269 26.21 17.41 -13.22
N ILE A 270 26.90 18.54 -13.11
CA ILE A 270 26.31 19.84 -12.83
C ILE A 270 25.36 20.30 -13.94
N GLU A 271 25.83 20.31 -15.18
CA GLU A 271 25.05 20.82 -16.32
C GLU A 271 23.80 19.96 -16.56
N GLN A 272 23.96 18.64 -16.44
CA GLN A 272 22.89 17.66 -16.61
C GLN A 272 21.84 17.82 -15.51
N ALA A 273 22.25 18.06 -14.26
CA ALA A 273 21.34 18.32 -13.16
C ALA A 273 20.49 19.57 -13.40
N TYR A 274 21.11 20.70 -13.77
CA TYR A 274 20.36 21.93 -14.04
C TYR A 274 19.44 21.82 -15.25
N SER A 275 19.91 21.21 -16.35
CA SER A 275 19.09 20.94 -17.53
C SER A 275 17.89 20.05 -17.21
N LEU A 276 18.08 19.04 -16.35
CA LEU A 276 16.99 18.16 -15.92
C LEU A 276 16.00 18.87 -15.00
N ILE A 277 16.45 19.77 -14.13
CA ILE A 277 15.55 20.60 -13.30
C ILE A 277 14.65 21.45 -14.19
N ASP A 278 15.22 22.14 -15.17
CA ASP A 278 14.47 23.05 -16.04
C ASP A 278 13.46 22.29 -16.92
N SER A 279 13.90 21.20 -17.56
CA SER A 279 13.00 20.36 -18.36
C SER A 279 11.91 19.68 -17.51
N THR A 280 12.20 19.31 -16.26
CA THR A 280 11.20 18.76 -15.33
C THR A 280 10.18 19.85 -14.94
N ASN A 281 10.62 21.09 -14.69
CA ASN A 281 9.69 22.19 -14.41
C ASN A 281 8.74 22.47 -15.57
N HIS A 282 9.23 22.47 -16.81
CA HIS A 282 8.38 22.59 -18.00
C HIS A 282 7.35 21.45 -18.06
N PHE A 283 7.82 20.20 -17.96
CA PHE A 283 6.95 19.03 -17.94
C PHE A 283 5.83 19.09 -16.87
N LEU A 284 6.17 19.54 -15.65
CA LEU A 284 5.21 19.66 -14.55
C LEU A 284 4.20 20.79 -14.72
N ASN A 285 4.51 21.81 -15.53
CA ASN A 285 3.59 22.91 -15.83
C ASN A 285 2.67 22.58 -17.01
N ASP A 286 3.15 21.79 -17.97
CA ASP A 286 2.44 21.52 -19.22
C ASP A 286 1.50 20.31 -19.12
N THR A 287 1.77 19.36 -18.24
CA THR A 287 1.01 18.10 -18.15
C THR A 287 -0.05 18.12 -17.05
N LYS A 288 -1.21 17.53 -17.32
CA LYS A 288 -2.31 17.31 -16.36
C LYS A 288 -2.61 15.82 -16.14
N GLU A 289 -1.60 14.98 -16.35
CA GLU A 289 -1.70 13.51 -16.26
C GLU A 289 -1.77 12.99 -14.81
N ALA A 290 -1.50 13.82 -13.80
CA ALA A 290 -1.50 13.41 -12.38
C ALA A 290 -2.12 14.43 -11.43
N SER A 291 -2.26 14.01 -10.17
CA SER A 291 -2.79 14.84 -9.09
C SER A 291 -1.87 16.02 -8.77
N GLU A 292 -2.49 17.13 -8.38
CA GLU A 292 -1.78 18.36 -8.00
C GLU A 292 -0.80 18.12 -6.84
N ILE A 293 -1.17 17.27 -5.89
CA ILE A 293 -0.32 16.85 -4.76
C ILE A 293 1.01 16.29 -5.25
N LEU A 294 0.97 15.42 -6.25
CA LEU A 294 2.17 14.79 -6.79
C LEU A 294 3.05 15.82 -7.51
N TYR A 295 2.47 16.79 -8.20
CA TYR A 295 3.22 17.90 -8.81
C TYR A 295 3.87 18.81 -7.78
N ILE A 296 3.15 19.18 -6.73
CA ILE A 296 3.68 19.99 -5.62
C ILE A 296 4.88 19.28 -4.98
N GLY A 297 4.75 17.98 -4.71
CA GLY A 297 5.82 17.19 -4.10
C GLY A 297 7.11 17.18 -4.94
N VAL A 298 7.00 17.04 -6.27
CA VAL A 298 8.17 17.07 -7.16
C VAL A 298 8.72 18.49 -7.30
N LYS A 299 7.89 19.52 -7.40
CA LYS A 299 8.35 20.93 -7.42
C LYS A 299 9.15 21.29 -6.17
N ASN A 300 8.67 20.85 -5.01
CA ASN A 300 9.37 21.04 -3.74
C ASN A 300 10.71 20.28 -3.72
N LEU A 301 10.76 19.05 -4.25
CA LEU A 301 12.03 18.34 -4.45
C LEU A 301 13.00 19.14 -5.33
N LEU A 302 12.57 19.66 -6.48
CA LEU A 302 13.44 20.45 -7.36
C LEU A 302 14.00 21.70 -6.66
N LYS A 303 13.15 22.39 -5.88
CA LYS A 303 13.54 23.57 -5.09
C LYS A 303 14.65 23.22 -4.09
N PHE A 304 14.46 22.21 -3.26
CA PHE A 304 15.44 21.82 -2.24
C PHE A 304 16.70 21.20 -2.84
N TYR A 305 16.54 20.38 -3.88
CA TYR A 305 17.66 19.82 -4.64
C TYR A 305 18.59 20.94 -5.14
N ARG A 306 18.03 21.99 -5.75
CA ARG A 306 18.82 23.12 -6.27
C ARG A 306 19.61 23.83 -5.18
N GLN A 307 19.03 23.98 -3.98
CA GLN A 307 19.70 24.60 -2.84
C GLN A 307 20.88 23.74 -2.34
N ILE A 308 20.62 22.47 -2.06
CA ILE A 308 21.64 21.53 -1.55
C ILE A 308 22.77 21.36 -2.58
N PHE A 309 22.43 21.21 -3.86
CA PHE A 309 23.42 21.02 -4.92
C PHE A 309 24.29 22.26 -5.14
N LYS A 310 23.75 23.47 -4.94
CA LYS A 310 24.53 24.72 -4.97
C LYS A 310 25.52 24.79 -3.79
N ILE A 311 25.10 24.38 -2.60
CA ILE A 311 25.96 24.36 -1.40
C ILE A 311 27.11 23.35 -1.59
N LYS A 312 26.80 22.16 -2.11
CA LYS A 312 27.82 21.15 -2.45
C LYS A 312 28.90 21.72 -3.38
N GLN A 313 28.52 22.59 -4.32
CA GLN A 313 29.44 23.22 -5.26
C GLN A 313 30.23 24.39 -4.67
N SER A 314 29.69 25.11 -3.66
CA SER A 314 30.30 26.37 -3.19
C SER A 314 31.56 26.20 -2.33
N ALA A 315 32.00 24.97 -2.03
CA ALA A 315 33.15 24.60 -1.19
C ALA A 315 33.15 25.16 0.26
N LYS A 316 32.30 26.15 0.54
CA LYS A 316 31.98 26.68 1.85
C LYS A 316 30.59 26.19 2.21
N THR A 317 30.54 25.35 3.24
CA THR A 317 29.30 24.93 3.88
C THR A 317 29.08 25.82 5.09
N ASP A 318 28.03 26.64 5.08
CA ASP A 318 27.57 27.31 6.30
C ASP A 318 26.56 26.40 6.99
N LYS A 319 26.84 26.03 8.24
CA LYS A 319 25.95 25.22 9.05
C LYS A 319 24.58 25.88 9.23
N ALA A 320 24.54 27.22 9.34
CA ALA A 320 23.29 27.94 9.47
C ALA A 320 22.39 27.80 8.24
N ASP A 321 22.99 27.74 7.04
CA ASP A 321 22.25 27.52 5.79
C ASP A 321 21.67 26.08 5.74
N LEU A 322 22.43 25.08 6.17
CA LEU A 322 21.96 23.69 6.23
C LEU A 322 20.83 23.51 7.26
N ASP A 323 20.98 24.09 8.45
CA ASP A 323 19.95 24.07 9.50
C ASP A 323 18.64 24.72 9.01
N LEU A 324 18.73 25.83 8.26
CA LEU A 324 17.58 26.49 7.66
C LEU A 324 16.89 25.61 6.62
N ILE A 325 17.66 24.92 5.76
CA ILE A 325 17.10 23.99 4.76
C ILE A 325 16.41 22.80 5.46
N LEU A 326 17.03 22.22 6.48
CA LEU A 326 16.43 21.13 7.27
C LEU A 326 15.12 21.56 7.92
N LYS A 327 15.09 22.76 8.52
CA LYS A 327 13.86 23.32 9.08
C LYS A 327 12.77 23.47 8.01
N ASN A 328 13.09 24.06 6.86
CA ASN A 328 12.15 24.23 5.76
C ASN A 328 11.63 22.90 5.22
N ILE A 329 12.49 21.87 5.14
CA ILE A 329 12.07 20.51 4.78
C ILE A 329 11.10 19.98 5.82
N SER A 330 11.38 20.12 7.12
CA SER A 330 10.54 19.60 8.19
C SER A 330 9.14 20.24 8.22
N GLU A 331 9.02 21.50 7.83
CA GLU A 331 7.76 22.25 7.79
C GLU A 331 6.95 21.98 6.51
N GLU A 332 7.61 21.53 5.43
CA GLU A 332 6.96 21.23 4.16
C GLU A 332 6.07 19.99 4.30
N LYS A 333 4.77 20.10 3.98
CA LYS A 333 3.84 18.97 4.12
C LYS A 333 3.99 17.95 2.98
N ILE A 334 4.21 18.45 1.76
CA ILE A 334 4.22 17.63 0.54
C ILE A 334 5.62 17.72 -0.07
N LEU A 335 6.42 16.68 0.09
CA LEU A 335 7.80 16.66 -0.41
C LEU A 335 8.18 15.27 -0.92
N ALA A 336 8.51 15.18 -2.21
CA ALA A 336 9.04 13.96 -2.79
C ALA A 336 10.50 13.73 -2.33
N SER A 337 10.87 12.46 -2.14
CA SER A 337 12.24 12.06 -1.78
C SER A 337 12.81 12.75 -0.53
N ARG A 338 11.95 13.06 0.47
CA ARG A 338 12.32 13.68 1.74
C ARG A 338 13.53 13.01 2.40
N ASP A 339 13.48 11.69 2.56
CA ASP A 339 14.53 10.91 3.24
C ASP A 339 15.90 11.11 2.57
N TRP A 340 15.92 11.13 1.24
CA TRP A 340 17.15 11.32 0.47
C TRP A 340 17.67 12.75 0.66
N LEU A 341 16.82 13.78 0.58
CA LEU A 341 17.23 15.18 0.81
C LEU A 341 17.84 15.37 2.20
N ILE A 342 17.19 14.83 3.24
CA ILE A 342 17.70 14.88 4.63
C ILE A 342 19.05 14.17 4.70
N SER A 343 19.19 12.98 4.11
CA SER A 343 20.45 12.24 4.12
C SER A 343 21.60 13.02 3.48
N LYS A 344 21.33 13.74 2.38
CA LYS A 344 22.35 14.54 1.68
C LYS A 344 22.74 15.79 2.47
N ILE A 345 21.82 16.40 3.22
CA ILE A 345 22.17 17.51 4.12
C ILE A 345 23.07 17.02 5.26
N ILE A 346 22.72 15.90 5.89
CA ILE A 346 23.54 15.28 6.96
C ILE A 346 24.93 14.90 6.42
N GLU A 347 25.03 14.47 5.15
CA GLU A 347 26.33 14.20 4.51
C GLU A 347 27.17 15.47 4.35
N LEU A 348 26.57 16.62 4.00
CA LEU A 348 27.25 17.91 3.87
C LEU A 348 27.65 18.54 5.21
N GLU A 349 27.05 18.12 6.32
CA GLU A 349 27.45 18.56 7.67
C GLU A 349 28.75 17.89 8.16
N LYS A 350 29.14 16.76 7.55
CA LYS A 350 30.37 16.04 7.86
C LYS A 350 31.55 16.62 7.10
#